data_AF-A0A1S7QXG8-F1
#
_entry.id   AF-A0A1S7QXG8-F1
#
_cell.length_a   1.000
_cell.length_b   1.000
_cell.length_c   1.000
_cell.angle_alpha   90.00
_cell.angle_beta   90.00
_cell.angle_gamma   90.00
#
_symmetry.space_group_name_H-M   'P 1'
#
loop_
_entity.id
_entity.type
_entity.pdbx_description
1 polymer ?
#
loop_
_entity_poly.entity_id
_entity_poly.type
_entity_poly.pdbx_seq_one_letter_code
_entity_poly.pdbx_strand_id
1 'polypeptide(L)'
;MKGKSMDTYNEHRRQALRIEAWENEGGALVADTLETQYGRRIERDQSWTIYHVFTGVPVRIGGRRLTDLSIAEATDGMLSLNRRNALRREERNRCQP
;
A
#
# COMPACT_ATOMS: atom_id res chain seq x y z
N MET A 1 -2.90 31.02 -27.32
CA MET A 1 -2.75 29.62 -26.87
C MET A 1 -1.78 29.56 -25.69
N LYS A 2 -2.28 29.67 -24.44
CA LYS A 2 -1.46 29.52 -23.22
C LYS A 2 -2.27 28.71 -22.20
N GLY A 3 -2.25 27.39 -22.34
CA GLY A 3 -2.99 26.49 -21.43
C GLY A 3 -2.24 25.21 -21.07
N LYS A 4 -1.22 24.81 -21.84
CA LYS A 4 -0.58 23.49 -21.68
C LYS A 4 0.45 23.41 -20.54
N SER A 5 0.98 24.53 -20.06
CA SER A 5 2.09 24.56 -19.09
C SER A 5 1.63 24.50 -17.62
N MET A 6 0.44 24.99 -17.32
CA MET A 6 -0.08 25.05 -15.93
C MET A 6 -0.59 23.68 -15.48
N ASP A 7 -1.18 22.91 -16.41
CA ASP A 7 -1.69 21.57 -16.14
C ASP A 7 -0.57 20.57 -15.85
N THR A 8 0.54 20.64 -16.59
CA THR A 8 1.72 19.79 -16.34
C THR A 8 2.33 20.09 -14.97
N TYR A 9 2.46 21.37 -14.61
CA TYR A 9 3.00 21.78 -13.31
C TYR A 9 2.14 21.29 -12.14
N ASN A 10 0.81 21.33 -12.27
CA ASN A 10 -0.11 20.81 -11.27
C ASN A 10 -0.07 19.28 -11.16
N GLU A 11 0.10 18.57 -12.28
CA GLU A 11 0.23 17.11 -12.27
C GLU A 11 1.54 16.67 -11.61
N HIS A 12 2.66 17.32 -11.93
CA HIS A 12 3.95 17.06 -11.27
C HIS A 12 3.90 17.37 -9.77
N ARG A 13 3.16 18.41 -9.36
CA ARG A 13 2.97 18.73 -7.94
C ARG A 13 2.11 17.68 -7.22
N ARG A 14 1.06 17.15 -7.88
CA ARG A 14 0.28 16.01 -7.37
C ARG A 14 1.12 14.73 -7.29
N GLN A 15 1.98 14.51 -8.28
CA GLN A 15 2.94 13.40 -8.29
C GLN A 15 3.95 13.53 -7.14
N ALA A 16 4.47 14.74 -6.90
CA ALA A 16 5.42 15.02 -5.83
C ALA A 16 4.79 14.89 -4.44
N LEU A 17 3.56 15.38 -4.25
CA LEU A 17 2.79 15.16 -3.02
C LEU A 17 2.47 13.68 -2.79
N ARG A 18 2.30 12.90 -3.86
CA ARG A 18 2.23 11.44 -3.76
C ARG A 18 3.55 10.84 -3.30
N ILE A 19 4.70 11.35 -3.75
CA ILE A 19 6.03 10.83 -3.39
C ILE A 19 6.37 11.12 -1.92
N GLU A 20 6.05 12.31 -1.40
CA GLU A 20 6.30 12.64 0.02
C GLU A 20 5.52 11.77 1.01
N ALA A 21 4.32 11.31 0.64
CA ALA A 21 3.54 10.39 1.47
C ALA A 21 4.21 9.01 1.65
N TRP A 22 5.15 8.63 0.77
CA TRP A 22 5.79 7.31 0.77
C TRP A 22 6.94 7.15 1.76
N GLU A 23 7.63 8.21 2.19
CA GLU A 23 8.81 8.06 3.06
C GLU A 23 8.46 7.90 4.54
N ASN A 24 7.24 8.26 4.97
CA ASN A 24 6.91 8.36 6.40
C ASN A 24 5.90 7.32 6.94
N GLU A 25 5.39 6.40 6.12
CA GLU A 25 4.42 5.39 6.58
C GLU A 25 5.05 4.02 6.92
N GLY A 26 6.37 3.87 6.78
CA GLY A 26 7.08 2.58 6.77
C GLY A 26 7.81 2.16 8.05
N GLY A 27 7.52 2.73 9.21
CA GLY A 27 8.26 2.43 10.45
C GLY A 27 7.41 1.83 11.56
N ALA A 28 7.44 0.51 11.74
CA ALA A 28 6.96 -0.14 12.98
C ALA A 28 8.05 -1.06 13.55
N LEU A 29 8.29 -0.92 14.86
CA LEU A 29 9.39 -1.53 15.60
C LEU A 29 9.37 -3.07 15.61
N VAL A 30 10.60 -3.57 15.68
CA VAL A 30 11.09 -4.95 15.79
C VAL A 30 10.41 -5.81 16.87
N ALA A 31 10.20 -7.08 16.51
CA ALA A 31 9.95 -8.28 17.34
C ALA A 31 8.66 -8.25 18.18
N ASP A 32 7.61 -9.03 17.90
CA ASP A 32 7.62 -10.49 18.09
C ASP A 32 6.41 -11.18 17.42
N THR A 33 5.88 -10.59 16.36
CA THR A 33 4.75 -11.14 15.62
C THR A 33 5.02 -10.88 14.14
N LEU A 34 5.06 -11.94 13.33
CA LEU A 34 5.04 -11.85 11.86
C LEU A 34 3.68 -11.28 11.41
N GLU A 35 3.46 -10.03 11.76
CA GLU A 35 2.28 -9.24 11.50
C GLU A 35 2.26 -8.91 10.03
N THR A 36 1.34 -9.53 9.32
CA THR A 36 1.22 -9.41 7.87
C THR A 36 0.78 -7.98 7.54
N GLN A 37 1.73 -7.05 7.43
CA GLN A 37 1.48 -5.68 7.01
C GLN A 37 1.62 -5.61 5.50
N TYR A 38 0.68 -4.91 4.87
CA TYR A 38 0.67 -4.74 3.42
C TYR A 38 0.86 -3.29 3.05
N GLY A 39 1.74 -3.06 2.09
CA GLY A 39 1.91 -1.80 1.37
C GLY A 39 1.42 -1.95 -0.06
N ARG A 40 1.56 -0.88 -0.84
CA ARG A 40 1.26 -0.87 -2.27
C ARG A 40 2.35 -0.13 -3.04
N ARG A 41 2.62 -0.39 -4.30
CA ARG A 41 3.62 0.39 -5.07
C ARG A 41 3.15 0.58 -6.48
N ILE A 42 3.68 1.60 -7.14
CA ILE A 42 3.51 1.80 -8.56
C ILE A 42 4.56 0.99 -9.32
N GLU A 43 4.12 0.26 -10.35
CA GLU A 43 4.98 -0.50 -11.26
C GLU A 43 5.34 0.35 -12.50
N ARG A 44 6.26 -0.15 -13.33
CA ARG A 44 6.78 0.59 -14.50
C ARG A 44 5.67 0.98 -15.50
N ASP A 45 4.63 0.17 -15.60
CA ASP A 45 3.47 0.38 -16.47
C ASP A 45 2.40 1.30 -15.86
N GLN A 46 2.69 1.97 -14.73
CA GLN A 46 1.77 2.80 -13.95
C GLN A 46 0.63 2.04 -13.27
N SER A 47 0.65 0.71 -13.30
CA SER A 47 -0.24 -0.11 -12.48
C SER A 47 0.22 -0.14 -11.02
N TRP A 48 -0.65 -0.60 -10.13
CA TRP A 48 -0.36 -0.73 -8.71
C TRP A 48 -0.32 -2.19 -8.28
N THR A 49 0.63 -2.51 -7.39
CA THR A 49 0.78 -3.82 -6.76
C THR A 49 0.65 -3.70 -5.25
N ILE A 50 -0.17 -4.54 -4.61
CA ILE A 50 -0.16 -4.70 -3.15
C ILE A 50 0.90 -5.74 -2.78
N TYR A 51 1.79 -5.42 -1.84
CA TYR A 51 2.90 -6.28 -1.42
C TYR A 51 2.99 -6.43 0.10
N HIS A 52 3.66 -7.48 0.57
CA HIS A 52 3.97 -7.66 1.97
C HIS A 52 5.14 -6.77 2.40
N VAL A 53 4.95 -5.87 3.37
CA VAL A 53 5.94 -4.81 3.71
C VAL A 53 7.31 -5.40 4.06
N PHE A 54 7.35 -6.53 4.77
CA PHE A 54 8.63 -7.13 5.19
C PHE A 54 9.33 -7.97 4.12
N THR A 55 8.62 -8.49 3.12
CA THR A 55 9.22 -9.40 2.12
C THR A 55 9.25 -8.78 0.72
N GLY A 56 8.50 -7.71 0.48
CA GLY A 56 8.33 -7.09 -0.84
C GLY A 56 7.53 -7.94 -1.84
N VAL A 57 7.10 -9.16 -1.46
CA VAL A 57 6.43 -10.12 -2.34
C VAL A 57 4.99 -9.66 -2.60
N PRO A 58 4.51 -9.68 -3.87
CA PRO A 58 3.12 -9.38 -4.19
C PRO A 58 2.14 -10.30 -3.48
N VAL A 59 1.05 -9.71 -2.96
CA VAL A 59 0.01 -10.44 -2.24
C VAL A 59 -0.77 -11.34 -3.20
N ARG A 60 -1.20 -12.51 -2.71
CA ARG A 60 -2.06 -13.44 -3.45
C ARG A 60 -3.35 -13.69 -2.67
N ILE A 61 -4.50 -13.55 -3.34
CA ILE A 61 -5.82 -13.85 -2.78
C ILE A 61 -6.58 -14.70 -3.81
N GLY A 62 -7.12 -15.84 -3.38
CA GLY A 62 -7.88 -16.72 -4.27
C GLY A 62 -7.07 -17.18 -5.50
N GLY A 63 -5.75 -17.33 -5.35
CA GLY A 63 -4.84 -17.71 -6.45
C GLY A 63 -4.38 -16.54 -7.35
N ARG A 64 -5.09 -15.41 -7.36
CA ARG A 64 -4.73 -14.20 -8.14
C ARG A 64 -3.73 -13.34 -7.38
N ARG A 65 -2.71 -12.83 -8.09
CA ARG A 65 -1.79 -11.81 -7.56
C ARG A 65 -2.49 -10.46 -7.57
N LEU A 66 -2.30 -9.67 -6.52
CA LEU A 66 -2.81 -8.29 -6.44
C LEU A 66 -1.84 -7.33 -7.14
N THR A 67 -1.66 -7.57 -8.43
CA THR A 67 -0.90 -6.76 -9.40
C THR A 67 -1.86 -6.16 -10.42
N ASP A 68 -1.36 -5.26 -11.26
CA ASP A 68 -2.12 -4.69 -12.38
C ASP A 68 -3.38 -3.93 -11.93
N LEU A 69 -3.33 -3.36 -10.72
CA LEU A 69 -4.47 -2.67 -10.11
C LEU A 69 -4.48 -1.18 -10.48
N SER A 70 -5.67 -0.60 -10.51
CA SER A 70 -5.80 0.85 -10.39
C SER A 70 -5.36 1.33 -9.00
N ILE A 71 -5.06 2.62 -8.87
CA ILE A 71 -4.73 3.21 -7.56
C ILE A 71 -5.86 3.02 -6.54
N ALA A 72 -7.12 3.13 -6.97
CA ALA A 72 -8.28 2.99 -6.10
C ALA A 72 -8.36 1.56 -5.55
N GLU A 73 -8.32 0.56 -6.44
CA GLU A 73 -8.31 -0.86 -6.06
C GLU A 73 -7.13 -1.21 -5.14
N ALA A 74 -5.94 -0.67 -5.42
CA ALA A 74 -4.78 -0.89 -4.56
C ALA A 74 -4.91 -0.22 -3.18
N THR A 75 -5.54 0.96 -3.10
CA THR A 75 -5.80 1.65 -1.82
C THR A 75 -6.77 0.82 -0.99
N ASP A 76 -7.92 0.52 -1.55
CA ASP A 76 -9.04 -0.10 -0.84
C ASP A 76 -8.69 -1.53 -0.43
N GLY A 77 -8.03 -2.27 -1.34
CA GLY A 77 -7.52 -3.61 -1.06
C GLY A 77 -6.50 -3.62 0.07
N MET A 78 -5.52 -2.70 0.06
CA MET A 78 -4.49 -2.59 1.10
C MET A 78 -5.11 -2.26 2.47
N LEU A 79 -6.01 -1.26 2.52
CA LEU A 79 -6.68 -0.86 3.76
C LEU A 79 -7.55 -1.98 4.34
N SER A 80 -8.30 -2.67 3.48
CA SER A 80 -9.13 -3.82 3.88
C SER A 80 -8.28 -4.95 4.47
N LEU A 81 -7.15 -5.26 3.84
CA LEU A 81 -6.23 -6.30 4.30
C LEU A 81 -5.59 -5.94 5.64
N ASN A 82 -5.10 -4.71 5.79
CA ASN A 82 -4.50 -4.25 7.03
C ASN A 82 -5.52 -4.21 8.17
N ARG A 83 -6.77 -3.77 7.91
CA ARG A 83 -7.86 -3.81 8.90
C ARG A 83 -8.15 -5.23 9.37
N ARG A 84 -8.24 -6.20 8.44
CA ARG A 84 -8.46 -7.61 8.79
C ARG A 84 -7.34 -8.16 9.67
N ASN A 85 -6.10 -7.77 9.40
CA ASN A 85 -4.97 -8.20 10.21
C ASN A 85 -4.93 -7.52 11.57
N ALA A 86 -5.33 -6.24 11.68
CA ALA A 86 -5.49 -5.58 12.96
C ALA A 86 -6.51 -6.31 13.85
N LEU A 87 -7.67 -6.68 13.31
CA LEU A 87 -8.67 -7.47 14.04
C LEU A 87 -8.11 -8.81 14.54
N ARG A 88 -7.37 -9.53 13.68
CA ARG A 88 -6.72 -10.78 14.08
C ARG A 88 -5.65 -10.59 15.17
N ARG A 89 -4.96 -9.44 15.19
CA ARG A 89 -4.02 -9.08 16.27
C ARG A 89 -4.76 -8.89 17.57
N GLU A 90 -5.86 -8.13 17.55
CA GLU A 90 -6.70 -7.92 18.74
C GLU A 90 -7.26 -9.24 19.29
N GLU A 91 -7.73 -10.14 18.42
CA GLU A 91 -8.20 -11.48 18.80
C GLU A 91 -7.08 -12.32 19.40
N ARG A 92 -5.90 -12.36 18.78
CA ARG A 92 -4.74 -13.10 19.30
C ARG A 92 -4.32 -12.57 20.67
N ASN A 93 -4.20 -11.26 20.82
CA ASN A 93 -3.79 -10.63 22.07
C ASN A 93 -4.81 -10.91 23.19
N ARG A 94 -6.10 -11.10 22.84
CA ARG A 94 -7.14 -11.51 23.80
C ARG A 94 -7.05 -12.98 24.20
N CYS A 95 -6.53 -13.85 23.33
CA CYS A 95 -6.42 -15.28 23.55
C CYS A 95 -5.04 -15.75 24.05
N GLN A 96 -4.06 -14.84 24.18
CA GLN A 96 -2.79 -15.12 24.84
C GLN A 96 -2.97 -14.98 26.37
N PRO A 97 -2.59 -15.99 27.18
CA PRO A 97 -2.72 -15.95 28.64
C PRO A 97 -1.76 -14.96 29.31
#